data_AF-A0A920VYB1-F1
#
_entry.id   AF-A0A920VYB1-F1
#
_cell.length_a   1.000
_cell.length_b   1.000
_cell.length_c   1.000
_cell.angle_alpha   90.00
_cell.angle_beta   90.00
_cell.angle_gamma   90.00
#
_symmetry.space_group_name_H-M   'P 1'
#
loop_
_entity.id
_entity.type
_entity.pdbx_description
1 polymer ?
#
loop_
_entity_poly.entity_id
_entity_poly.type
_entity_poly.pdbx_seq_one_letter_code
_entity_poly.pdbx_strand_id
1 'polypeptide(L)'
;MHKVELKEVGLDIGLAFARHFYKTDYLHYGYWPEALSVDPANVLQAQENYANLLLKHIPNGVNSILDVGCGSGIFSEKLLDAGFTVDCVSPSPNLTKHVRERLGERVEIFECRYEDLKTKKSYDLILCSESFQYFSWKRPGTARELLNKKGHLLICVFFKTYVEGKSPVSGGHKIERF
;
A
#
# COMPACT_ATOMS: atom_id res chain seq x y z
N MET A 1 12.62 -1.72 21.71
CA MET A 1 12.88 -0.50 20.92
C MET A 1 13.72 -0.76 19.67
N HIS A 2 14.89 -1.41 19.75
CA HIS A 2 15.78 -1.59 18.58
C HIS A 2 15.19 -2.17 17.28
N LYS A 3 14.29 -3.16 17.35
CA LYS A 3 13.78 -3.84 16.14
C LYS A 3 12.85 -2.97 15.28
N VAL A 4 12.09 -2.07 15.91
CA VAL A 4 11.20 -1.14 15.19
C VAL A 4 12.04 -0.07 14.49
N GLU A 5 13.00 0.49 15.21
CA GLU A 5 13.96 1.48 14.70
C GLU A 5 14.79 0.95 13.52
N LEU A 6 15.30 -0.29 13.60
CA LEU A 6 15.98 -0.96 12.48
C LEU A 6 15.10 -1.13 11.24
N LYS A 7 13.80 -1.37 11.43
CA LYS A 7 12.84 -1.51 10.33
C LYS A 7 12.56 -0.17 9.65
N GLU A 8 12.39 0.89 10.43
CA GLU A 8 12.20 2.25 9.93
C GLU A 8 13.42 2.72 9.12
N VAL A 9 14.64 2.51 9.66
CA VAL A 9 15.88 2.82 8.93
C VAL A 9 15.99 2.00 7.64
N GLY A 10 15.60 0.72 7.66
CA GLY A 10 15.58 -0.12 6.47
C GLY A 10 14.63 0.38 5.37
N LEU A 11 13.48 0.94 5.76
CA LEU A 11 12.52 1.54 4.82
C LEU A 11 13.08 2.81 4.18
N ASP A 12 13.73 3.68 4.95
CA ASP A 12 14.37 4.89 4.41
C ASP A 12 15.51 4.58 3.46
N ILE A 13 16.37 3.61 3.82
CA ILE A 13 17.45 3.14 2.95
C ILE A 13 16.86 2.54 1.66
N GLY A 14 15.81 1.72 1.78
CA GLY A 14 15.12 1.13 0.64
C GLY A 14 14.53 2.20 -0.29
N LEU A 15 13.88 3.23 0.27
CA LEU A 15 13.32 4.34 -0.49
C LEU A 15 14.42 5.18 -1.15
N ALA A 16 15.50 5.49 -0.45
CA ALA A 16 16.64 6.22 -1.00
C ALA A 16 17.30 5.43 -2.15
N PHE A 17 17.45 4.11 -2.00
CA PHE A 17 17.95 3.23 -3.05
C PHE A 17 17.03 3.23 -4.27
N ALA A 18 15.72 3.05 -4.06
CA ALA A 18 14.72 3.05 -5.13
C ALA A 18 14.72 4.37 -5.92
N ARG A 19 14.78 5.51 -5.22
CA ARG A 19 14.91 6.84 -5.84
C ARG A 19 16.18 6.97 -6.66
N HIS A 20 17.31 6.52 -6.12
CA HIS A 20 18.60 6.71 -6.77
C HIS A 20 18.75 5.83 -8.01
N PHE A 21 18.49 4.53 -7.88
CA PHE A 21 18.77 3.55 -8.93
C PHE A 21 17.59 3.28 -9.86
N TYR A 22 16.37 3.24 -9.33
CA TYR A 22 15.17 2.91 -10.11
C TYR A 22 14.32 4.12 -10.47
N LYS A 23 14.71 5.33 -10.02
CA LYS A 23 14.00 6.60 -10.28
C LYS A 23 12.53 6.55 -9.88
N THR A 24 12.25 5.85 -8.78
CA THR A 24 10.89 5.59 -8.30
C THR A 24 10.77 5.90 -6.82
N ASP A 25 9.58 6.35 -6.43
CA ASP A 25 9.16 6.51 -5.03
C ASP A 25 8.29 5.33 -4.56
N TYR A 26 7.94 4.40 -5.44
CA TYR A 26 7.15 3.23 -5.09
C TYR A 26 7.99 2.22 -4.31
N LEU A 27 7.37 1.60 -3.31
CA LEU A 27 7.97 0.56 -2.47
C LEU A 27 7.40 -0.85 -2.72
N HIS A 28 6.49 -1.00 -3.69
CA HIS A 28 5.89 -2.28 -4.08
C HIS A 28 6.63 -2.92 -5.26
N TYR A 29 6.42 -4.22 -5.50
CA TYR A 29 7.17 -4.98 -6.52
C TYR A 29 6.84 -4.62 -7.97
N GLY A 30 5.61 -4.14 -8.22
CA GLY A 30 5.14 -3.81 -9.55
C GLY A 30 4.55 -5.00 -10.32
N TYR A 31 4.01 -4.72 -11.50
CA TYR A 31 3.35 -5.67 -12.38
C TYR A 31 4.13 -5.73 -13.69
N TRP A 32 4.65 -6.91 -13.97
CA TRP A 32 5.56 -7.19 -15.08
C TRP A 32 4.79 -7.97 -16.15
N PRO A 33 4.17 -7.29 -17.15
CA PRO A 33 3.53 -7.98 -18.27
C PRO A 33 4.59 -8.68 -19.13
N GLU A 34 4.18 -9.67 -19.91
CA GLU A 34 5.09 -10.47 -20.76
C GLU A 34 5.96 -9.64 -21.70
N ALA A 35 5.43 -8.51 -22.19
CA ALA A 35 6.15 -7.59 -23.06
C ALA A 35 7.22 -6.74 -22.35
N LEU A 36 7.27 -6.75 -21.00
CA LEU A 36 8.24 -6.00 -20.22
C LEU A 36 9.31 -6.94 -19.66
N SER A 37 10.55 -6.83 -20.15
CA SER A 37 11.65 -7.63 -19.64
C SER A 37 11.94 -7.33 -18.17
N VAL A 38 12.28 -8.37 -17.41
CA VAL A 38 12.68 -8.25 -16.00
C VAL A 38 14.11 -7.71 -15.92
N ASP A 39 14.22 -6.38 -15.90
CA ASP A 39 15.46 -5.62 -15.84
C ASP A 39 15.34 -4.49 -14.79
N PRO A 40 16.39 -4.22 -13.98
CA PRO A 40 16.48 -3.04 -13.12
C PRO A 40 15.98 -1.72 -13.73
N ALA A 41 16.26 -1.47 -15.00
CA ALA A 41 15.84 -0.26 -15.71
C ALA A 41 14.30 -0.16 -15.88
N ASN A 42 13.60 -1.28 -15.82
CA ASN A 42 12.16 -1.37 -16.03
C ASN A 42 11.34 -1.35 -14.73
N VAL A 43 11.98 -1.25 -13.56
CA VAL A 43 11.29 -1.29 -12.25
C VAL A 43 10.22 -0.21 -12.14
N LEU A 44 10.54 1.04 -12.52
CA LEU A 44 9.56 2.13 -12.49
C LEU A 44 8.36 1.82 -13.39
N GLN A 45 8.60 1.33 -14.61
CA GLN A 45 7.53 0.98 -15.55
C GLN A 45 6.65 -0.15 -15.00
N ALA A 46 7.24 -1.17 -14.38
CA ALA A 46 6.48 -2.24 -13.74
C ALA A 46 5.65 -1.72 -12.56
N GLN A 47 6.19 -0.80 -11.76
CA GLN A 47 5.46 -0.20 -10.65
C GLN A 47 4.30 0.69 -11.15
N GLU A 48 4.51 1.49 -12.19
CA GLU A 48 3.45 2.24 -12.85
C GLU A 48 2.37 1.33 -13.43
N ASN A 49 2.75 0.22 -14.08
CA ASN A 49 1.79 -0.77 -14.59
C ASN A 49 0.90 -1.31 -13.47
N TYR A 50 1.48 -1.59 -12.30
CA TYR A 50 0.75 -2.06 -11.13
C TYR A 50 -0.18 -0.98 -10.56
N ALA A 51 0.30 0.25 -10.38
CA ALA A 51 -0.52 1.36 -9.92
C ALA A 51 -1.72 1.62 -10.86
N ASN A 52 -1.48 1.58 -12.17
CA ASN A 52 -2.52 1.70 -13.19
C ASN A 52 -3.49 0.52 -13.20
N LEU A 53 -3.00 -0.69 -12.93
CA LEU A 53 -3.86 -1.87 -12.78
C LEU A 53 -4.82 -1.69 -11.60
N LEU A 54 -4.31 -1.24 -10.45
CA LEU A 54 -5.13 -0.97 -9.27
C LEU A 54 -6.18 0.12 -9.54
N LEU A 55 -5.77 1.25 -10.14
CA LEU A 55 -6.70 2.33 -10.52
C LEU A 55 -7.85 1.83 -11.39
N LYS A 56 -7.55 1.00 -12.39
CA LYS A 56 -8.57 0.41 -13.28
C LYS A 56 -9.54 -0.54 -12.58
N HIS A 57 -9.15 -1.11 -11.43
CA HIS A 57 -9.98 -2.01 -10.64
C HIS A 57 -10.75 -1.31 -9.52
N ILE A 58 -10.60 0.01 -9.37
CA ILE A 58 -11.45 0.78 -8.44
C ILE A 58 -12.90 0.73 -8.95
N PRO A 59 -13.86 0.26 -8.14
CA PRO A 59 -15.25 0.18 -8.56
C PRO A 59 -15.87 1.55 -8.87
N ASN A 60 -16.81 1.58 -9.83
CA ASN A 60 -17.59 2.77 -10.12
C ASN A 60 -18.35 3.25 -8.86
N GLY A 61 -18.38 4.56 -8.65
CA GLY A 61 -19.06 5.17 -7.51
C GLY A 61 -18.21 5.32 -6.25
N VAL A 62 -16.96 4.84 -6.25
CA VAL A 62 -15.96 5.18 -5.22
C VAL A 62 -15.55 6.63 -5.38
N ASN A 63 -15.62 7.41 -4.29
CA ASN A 63 -15.10 8.78 -4.23
C ASN A 63 -14.06 8.94 -3.13
N SER A 64 -14.23 8.23 -2.02
CA SER A 64 -13.36 8.30 -0.82
C SER A 64 -12.58 7.01 -0.60
N ILE A 65 -11.26 7.14 -0.41
CA ILE A 65 -10.33 6.01 -0.29
C ILE A 65 -9.50 6.15 1.00
N LEU A 66 -9.44 5.08 1.79
CA LEU A 66 -8.42 4.91 2.82
C LEU A 66 -7.28 4.04 2.27
N ASP A 67 -6.11 4.63 2.05
CA ASP A 67 -4.91 3.93 1.60
C ASP A 67 -4.15 3.36 2.81
N VAL A 68 -4.29 2.04 3.01
CA VAL A 68 -3.71 1.32 4.14
C VAL A 68 -2.27 0.95 3.83
N GLY A 69 -1.32 1.48 4.60
CA GLY A 69 0.10 1.27 4.37
C GLY A 69 0.59 1.99 3.11
N CYS A 70 0.24 3.27 2.98
CA CYS A 70 0.44 4.13 1.80
C CYS A 70 1.90 4.35 1.32
N GLY A 71 2.89 3.74 1.99
CA GLY A 71 4.30 3.86 1.63
C GLY A 71 4.78 5.32 1.67
N SER A 72 5.49 5.75 0.64
CA SER A 72 5.96 7.13 0.46
C SER A 72 4.86 8.13 0.06
N GLY A 73 3.62 7.66 -0.12
CA GLY A 73 2.47 8.45 -0.58
C GLY A 73 2.38 8.62 -2.10
N ILE A 74 3.29 8.04 -2.89
CA ILE A 74 3.29 8.17 -4.35
C ILE A 74 2.02 7.59 -5.01
N PHE A 75 1.47 6.49 -4.47
CA PHE A 75 0.22 5.96 -5.01
C PHE A 75 -0.99 6.78 -4.58
N SER A 76 -0.98 7.26 -3.33
CA SER A 76 -1.99 8.18 -2.82
C SER A 76 -2.03 9.49 -3.61
N GLU A 77 -0.88 10.01 -4.06
CA GLU A 77 -0.78 11.12 -5.01
C GLU A 77 -1.51 10.81 -6.32
N LYS A 78 -1.22 9.65 -6.91
CA LYS A 78 -1.86 9.20 -8.15
C LYS A 78 -3.38 9.06 -8.01
N LEU A 79 -3.87 8.65 -6.84
CA LEU A 79 -5.30 8.56 -6.53
C LEU A 79 -5.94 9.96 -6.43
N LEU A 80 -5.27 10.91 -5.76
CA LEU A 80 -5.74 12.30 -5.70
C LEU A 80 -5.80 12.92 -7.10
N ASP A 81 -4.77 12.71 -7.93
CA ASP A 81 -4.70 13.23 -9.30
C ASP A 81 -5.78 12.61 -10.20
N ALA A 82 -6.25 11.39 -9.88
CA ALA A 82 -7.39 10.75 -10.53
C ALA A 82 -8.76 11.25 -10.03
N GLY A 83 -8.79 12.19 -9.08
CA GLY A 83 -10.00 12.85 -8.58
C GLY A 83 -10.62 12.22 -7.33
N PHE A 84 -9.95 11.27 -6.68
CA PHE A 84 -10.43 10.68 -5.42
C PHE A 84 -10.09 11.58 -4.23
N THR A 85 -10.90 11.48 -3.17
CA THR A 85 -10.50 11.95 -1.83
C THR A 85 -9.77 10.82 -1.13
N VAL A 86 -8.57 11.08 -0.62
CA VAL A 86 -7.70 10.04 -0.05
C VAL A 86 -7.26 10.43 1.34
N ASP A 87 -7.38 9.49 2.27
CA ASP A 87 -6.68 9.54 3.55
C ASP A 87 -5.72 8.36 3.66
N CYS A 88 -4.65 8.52 4.44
CA CYS A 88 -3.58 7.54 4.57
C CYS A 88 -3.50 7.01 6.00
N VAL A 89 -3.22 5.72 6.17
CA VAL A 89 -2.89 5.15 7.48
C VAL A 89 -1.58 4.36 7.41
N SER A 90 -0.64 4.70 8.27
CA SER A 90 0.66 4.04 8.34
C SER A 90 1.27 4.15 9.74
N PRO A 91 1.84 3.06 10.29
CA PRO A 91 2.51 3.11 11.59
C PRO A 91 3.97 3.60 11.52
N SER A 92 4.48 3.95 10.33
CA SER A 92 5.88 4.35 10.10
C SER A 92 6.02 5.87 10.07
N PRO A 93 6.58 6.52 11.11
CA PRO A 93 6.77 7.96 11.16
C PRO A 93 7.67 8.51 10.04
N ASN A 94 8.63 7.69 9.58
CA ASN A 94 9.56 8.11 8.53
C ASN A 94 8.86 8.16 7.17
N LEU A 95 8.05 7.14 6.85
CA LEU A 95 7.25 7.14 5.63
C LEU A 95 6.17 8.24 5.66
N THR A 96 5.47 8.43 6.78
CA THR A 96 4.45 9.48 6.90
C THR A 96 5.03 10.88 6.80
N LYS A 97 6.30 11.09 7.18
CA LYS A 97 7.02 12.34 6.88
C LYS A 97 7.10 12.59 5.36
N HIS A 98 7.47 11.59 4.57
CA HIS A 98 7.46 11.71 3.10
C HIS A 98 6.07 11.95 2.53
N VAL A 99 5.04 11.32 3.09
CA VAL A 99 3.64 11.57 2.71
C VAL A 99 3.26 13.02 2.97
N ARG A 100 3.61 13.58 4.14
CA ARG A 100 3.37 15.01 4.47
C ARG A 100 4.08 15.95 3.50
N GLU A 101 5.35 15.68 3.21
CA GLU A 101 6.15 16.49 2.28
C GLU A 101 5.55 16.49 0.86
N ARG A 102 5.03 15.34 0.42
CA ARG A 102 4.47 15.14 -0.93
C ARG A 102 3.04 15.67 -1.07
N LEU A 103 2.18 15.38 -0.10
CA LEU A 103 0.73 15.56 -0.22
C LEU A 103 0.21 16.77 0.55
N GLY A 104 0.95 17.24 1.56
CA GLY A 104 0.56 18.36 2.40
C GLY A 104 -0.81 18.15 3.02
N GLU A 105 -1.66 19.18 2.94
CA GLU A 105 -3.02 19.17 3.50
C GLU A 105 -4.06 18.47 2.59
N ARG A 106 -3.63 17.90 1.44
CA ARG A 106 -4.54 17.17 0.54
C ARG A 106 -5.08 15.87 1.15
N VAL A 107 -4.43 15.35 2.20
CA VAL A 107 -4.77 14.10 2.87
C VAL A 107 -4.71 14.26 4.38
N GLU A 108 -5.55 13.50 5.11
CA GLU A 108 -5.29 13.21 6.52
C GLU A 108 -4.38 11.98 6.64
N ILE A 109 -3.41 12.03 7.55
CA ILE A 109 -2.47 10.93 7.80
C ILE A 109 -2.68 10.42 9.22
N PHE A 110 -3.20 9.21 9.33
CA PHE A 110 -3.31 8.48 10.58
C PHE A 110 -2.01 7.73 10.87
N GLU A 111 -1.19 8.28 11.78
CA GLU A 111 0.05 7.65 12.23
C GLU A 111 -0.18 6.53 13.24
N CYS A 112 -0.84 5.47 12.80
CA CYS A 112 -1.10 4.31 13.64
C CYS A 112 -1.12 3.03 12.80
N ARG A 113 -1.20 1.90 13.50
CA ARG A 113 -1.55 0.65 12.85
C ARG A 113 -2.99 0.72 12.36
N TYR A 114 -3.27 0.10 11.22
CA TYR A 114 -4.62 0.02 10.69
C TYR A 114 -5.61 -0.59 11.71
N GLU A 115 -5.19 -1.63 12.43
CA GLU A 115 -6.05 -2.31 13.41
C GLU A 115 -6.38 -1.47 14.65
N ASP A 116 -5.65 -0.37 14.86
CA ASP A 116 -5.80 0.54 15.99
C ASP A 116 -6.41 1.89 15.57
N LEU A 117 -6.71 2.07 14.27
CA LEU A 117 -7.28 3.29 13.71
C LEU A 117 -8.66 3.57 14.31
N LYS A 118 -8.82 4.79 14.85
CA LYS A 118 -10.08 5.30 15.38
C LYS A 118 -10.41 6.62 14.72
N THR A 119 -11.48 6.65 13.94
CA THR A 119 -11.99 7.85 13.29
C THR A 119 -13.51 7.78 13.17
N LYS A 120 -14.16 8.93 12.97
CA LYS A 120 -15.58 9.00 12.63
C LYS A 120 -15.82 8.97 11.11
N LYS A 121 -14.76 9.02 10.32
CA LYS A 121 -14.82 8.94 8.86
C LYS A 121 -15.18 7.52 8.40
N SER A 122 -15.85 7.45 7.26
CA SER A 122 -16.11 6.20 6.53
C SER A 122 -15.78 6.41 5.07
N TYR A 123 -15.33 5.35 4.40
CA TYR A 123 -14.77 5.39 3.06
C TYR A 123 -15.56 4.48 2.11
N ASP A 124 -15.58 4.84 0.84
CA ASP A 124 -16.14 3.99 -0.22
C ASP A 124 -15.20 2.84 -0.57
N LEU A 125 -13.91 3.02 -0.36
CA LEU A 125 -12.90 2.02 -0.60
C LEU A 125 -11.84 2.02 0.51
N ILE A 126 -11.55 0.84 1.05
CA ILE A 126 -10.31 0.58 1.77
C ILE A 126 -9.38 -0.14 0.80
N LEU A 127 -8.22 0.46 0.57
CA LEU A 127 -7.23 -0.05 -0.37
C LEU A 127 -6.05 -0.64 0.41
N CYS A 128 -5.71 -1.88 0.11
CA CYS A 128 -4.51 -2.55 0.64
C CYS A 128 -3.61 -2.97 -0.52
N SER A 129 -2.70 -2.09 -0.92
CA SER A 129 -1.68 -2.35 -1.94
C SER A 129 -0.40 -2.89 -1.30
N GLU A 130 -0.21 -4.21 -1.34
CA GLU A 130 0.90 -4.95 -0.71
C GLU A 130 1.08 -4.70 0.80
N SER A 131 0.11 -4.08 1.47
CA SER A 131 0.15 -3.82 2.91
C SER A 131 -0.55 -4.90 3.75
N PHE A 132 -1.48 -5.64 3.13
CA PHE A 132 -2.35 -6.61 3.81
C PHE A 132 -1.60 -7.75 4.51
N GLN A 133 -0.37 -8.05 4.07
CA GLN A 133 0.51 -9.04 4.66
C GLN A 133 1.02 -8.67 6.07
N TYR A 134 0.95 -7.40 6.46
CA TYR A 134 1.51 -6.93 7.74
C TYR A 134 0.52 -6.98 8.90
N PHE A 135 -0.76 -7.22 8.63
CA PHE A 135 -1.79 -7.32 9.65
C PHE A 135 -2.67 -8.56 9.44
N SER A 136 -3.32 -8.97 10.53
CA SER A 136 -4.10 -10.21 10.56
C SER A 136 -5.51 -9.98 10.06
N TRP A 137 -5.97 -10.83 9.13
CA TRP A 137 -7.38 -10.88 8.68
C TRP A 137 -8.36 -11.21 9.82
N LYS A 138 -7.89 -11.67 10.99
CA LYS A 138 -8.75 -12.02 12.14
C LYS A 138 -9.51 -10.83 12.75
N ARG A 139 -9.35 -9.60 12.25
CA ARG A 139 -10.15 -8.43 12.63
C ARG A 139 -10.85 -7.81 11.41
N PRO A 140 -11.83 -8.50 10.79
CA PRO A 140 -12.65 -7.90 9.72
C PRO A 140 -13.51 -6.72 10.23
N GLY A 141 -13.64 -6.57 11.56
CA GLY A 141 -14.41 -5.50 12.20
C GLY A 141 -13.95 -4.10 11.81
N THR A 142 -12.64 -3.85 11.78
CA THR A 142 -12.10 -2.52 11.42
C THR A 142 -12.51 -2.10 10.02
N ALA A 143 -12.44 -3.01 9.03
CA ALA A 143 -12.92 -2.71 7.69
C ALA A 143 -14.43 -2.44 7.66
N ARG A 144 -15.21 -3.22 8.42
CA ARG A 144 -16.67 -3.05 8.48
C ARG A 144 -17.11 -1.74 9.15
N GLU A 145 -16.33 -1.24 10.09
CA GLU A 145 -16.58 0.03 10.79
C GLU A 145 -16.18 1.25 9.94
N LEU A 146 -15.15 1.10 9.12
CA LEU A 146 -14.61 2.18 8.30
C LEU A 146 -15.17 2.23 6.89
N LEU A 147 -15.88 1.20 6.43
CA LEU A 147 -16.53 1.20 5.12
C LEU A 147 -17.96 1.77 5.19
N ASN A 148 -18.31 2.54 4.15
CA ASN A 148 -19.71 2.87 3.86
C ASN A 148 -20.52 1.59 3.60
N LYS A 149 -21.86 1.66 3.69
CA LYS A 149 -22.75 0.49 3.53
C LYS A 149 -22.54 -0.31 2.23
N LYS A 150 -22.10 0.36 1.16
CA LYS A 150 -21.76 -0.23 -0.15
C LYS A 150 -20.26 -0.12 -0.47
N GLY A 151 -19.44 0.06 0.56
CA GLY A 151 -18.01 0.23 0.43
C GLY A 151 -17.33 -1.07 0.01
N HIS A 152 -16.14 -0.92 -0.55
CA HIS A 152 -15.34 -1.99 -1.11
C HIS A 152 -14.04 -2.16 -0.32
N LEU A 153 -13.54 -3.38 -0.26
CA LEU A 153 -12.17 -3.66 0.17
C LEU A 153 -11.41 -4.20 -1.03
N LEU A 154 -10.41 -3.45 -1.51
CA LEU A 154 -9.53 -3.89 -2.59
C LEU A 154 -8.19 -4.29 -2.00
N ILE A 155 -7.86 -5.57 -2.12
CA ILE A 155 -6.61 -6.14 -1.66
C ILE A 155 -5.83 -6.62 -2.88
N CYS A 156 -4.60 -6.13 -3.02
CA CYS A 156 -3.64 -6.67 -3.98
C CYS A 156 -2.35 -7.02 -3.24
N VAL A 157 -2.02 -8.30 -3.21
CA VAL A 157 -0.96 -8.87 -2.37
C VAL A 157 -0.58 -10.24 -2.91
N PHE A 158 0.63 -10.70 -2.58
CA PHE A 158 1.06 -12.06 -2.87
C PHE A 158 0.72 -13.01 -1.71
N PHE A 159 0.34 -14.23 -2.05
CA PHE A 159 0.04 -15.29 -1.10
C PHE A 159 1.07 -16.41 -1.21
N LYS A 160 1.31 -17.10 -0.09
CA LYS A 160 2.09 -18.32 -0.07
C LYS A 160 1.25 -19.48 -0.54
N THR A 161 1.77 -20.24 -1.50
CA THR A 161 1.27 -21.55 -1.92
C THR A 161 2.08 -22.66 -1.25
N TYR A 162 1.54 -23.88 -1.21
CA TYR A 162 2.28 -25.06 -0.75
C TYR A 162 3.19 -25.54 -1.87
N VAL A 163 4.44 -25.08 -1.83
CA VAL A 163 5.53 -25.54 -2.68
C VAL A 163 6.71 -25.96 -1.81
N GLU A 164 7.45 -26.95 -2.27
CA GLU A 164 8.67 -27.40 -1.58
C GLU A 164 9.75 -26.32 -1.69
N GLY A 165 10.48 -26.08 -0.59
CA GLY A 165 11.53 -25.06 -0.51
C GLY A 165 11.16 -23.81 0.31
N LYS A 166 12.10 -22.86 0.38
CA LYS A 166 11.95 -21.60 1.12
C LYS A 166 11.85 -20.44 0.13
N SER A 167 10.77 -19.67 0.23
CA SER A 167 10.60 -18.46 -0.59
C SER A 167 11.77 -17.48 -0.38
N PRO A 168 12.34 -16.89 -1.45
CA PRO A 168 13.33 -15.84 -1.34
C PRO A 168 12.73 -14.55 -0.76
N VAL A 169 11.40 -14.40 -0.87
CA VAL A 169 10.64 -13.29 -0.31
C VAL A 169 9.97 -13.73 0.99
N SER A 170 10.18 -12.96 2.05
CA SER A 170 9.46 -13.13 3.32
C SER A 170 8.17 -12.28 3.33
N GLY A 171 7.17 -12.68 4.12
CA GLY A 171 5.83 -12.04 4.09
C GLY A 171 4.79 -12.90 3.37
N GLY A 172 3.59 -12.36 3.14
CA GLY A 172 2.47 -13.07 2.52
C GLY A 172 1.70 -14.04 3.44
N HIS A 173 0.37 -14.00 3.36
CA HIS A 173 -0.50 -14.97 4.03
C HIS A 173 -0.58 -16.27 3.22
N LYS A 174 -0.89 -17.40 3.86
CA LYS A 174 -1.19 -18.64 3.13
C LYS A 174 -2.50 -18.47 2.36
N ILE A 175 -2.52 -18.84 1.08
CA ILE A 175 -3.71 -18.67 0.22
C ILE A 175 -4.93 -19.43 0.77
N GLU A 176 -4.73 -20.61 1.37
CA GLU A 176 -5.79 -21.47 1.94
C GLU A 176 -6.58 -20.87 3.11
N ARG A 177 -6.20 -19.67 3.58
CA ARG A 177 -6.90 -18.96 4.66
C ARG A 177 -8.00 -18.03 4.16
N PHE A 178 -8.21 -17.95 2.85
CA PHE A 178 -9.16 -17.09 2.15
C PHE A 178 -9.99 -17.94 1.19
#